data_AF-A0A7Y9WCK2-F1
#
_entry.id   AF-A0A7Y9WCK2-F1
#
_cell.length_a   1.000
_cell.length_b   1.000
_cell.length_c   1.000
_cell.angle_alpha   90.00
_cell.angle_beta   90.00
_cell.angle_gamma   90.00
#
_symmetry.space_group_name_H-M   'P 1'
#
loop_
_entity.id
_entity.type
_entity.pdbx_description
1 polymer ?
#
loop_
_entity_poly.entity_id
_entity_poly.type
_entity_poly.pdbx_seq_one_letter_code
_entity_poly.pdbx_strand_id
1 'polypeptide(L)'
;MKTIRRLFARARVSAVFPLLVACALAACTPTFGVYNPVDAPGEPQGKIEPLSSYLPPGVTDVKLVFIHGVGDHCPGYALSGAGSSGWLSVEHAARIGLTPIDAQPRTYPPIYSDEFLPGKGGKAHPFDKKSYVAIRTQHFRYGKTGAVVEAIEITWSPLTQWVKNNQLEDDFTKAGIVECGPDVPNGAVEAVSRLPDPAAQPPSRLPLNRLLKENVLDRSLADAGLYMGQYRSVLQLGLADALCHTLTGQESASDPAAAAGRPCRWQVSDEDLKTRYLFVTHSLGSRLLYDTLLGLMGYRTPGVDQDLFATQSPNSQEFTANVMKNTPVVYMMANQLAFLGLGNLPIDALSSEPEGQRAQVVPPTVESLRTLGLSRMKGSVEIASATQPSVDACGTNDPCRLGLLKNVAVAVWDNTPLATTPAASPTLDMIAFSDTNDLLSWSVPKWYQQHAAGPDGGQTTPVKFVNVYVKNATHWLGLAESPLPAHDDYFINSQVLQTIRCGADRATVRDCPAAQ
;
A
#
# COMPACT_ATOMS: atom_id res chain seq x y z
N MET A 1 -68.63 16.59 29.15
CA MET A 1 -69.62 16.86 28.08
C MET A 1 -68.98 17.79 27.06
N LYS A 2 -69.02 17.42 25.77
CA LYS A 2 -69.06 18.29 24.58
C LYS A 2 -68.23 19.58 24.69
N THR A 3 -67.07 19.74 24.05
CA THR A 3 -66.95 20.00 22.60
C THR A 3 -65.47 20.38 22.39
N ILE A 4 -64.72 19.63 21.57
CA ILE A 4 -63.60 20.06 20.70
C ILE A 4 -63.29 18.79 19.87
N ARG A 5 -64.28 18.41 19.07
CA ARG A 5 -64.17 17.47 17.95
C ARG A 5 -64.55 18.30 16.74
N ARG A 6 -63.57 18.61 15.88
CA ARG A 6 -63.68 18.99 14.45
C ARG A 6 -62.57 19.98 14.10
N LEU A 7 -61.38 19.47 13.78
CA LEU A 7 -60.41 20.10 12.88
C LEU A 7 -59.26 19.13 12.58
N PHE A 8 -59.61 17.91 12.14
CA PHE A 8 -58.69 17.06 11.39
C PHE A 8 -59.46 16.49 10.20
N ALA A 9 -59.76 17.39 9.27
CA ALA A 9 -60.22 17.03 7.94
C ALA A 9 -59.05 16.38 7.20
N ARG A 10 -59.20 15.09 6.95
CA ARG A 10 -58.62 14.30 5.84
C ARG A 10 -57.68 15.09 4.91
N ALA A 11 -56.39 15.10 5.24
CA ALA A 11 -55.37 15.08 4.20
C ALA A 11 -55.07 13.60 3.92
N ARG A 12 -55.63 13.06 2.84
CA ARG A 12 -55.12 11.82 2.25
C ARG A 12 -53.71 12.14 1.78
N VAL A 13 -52.70 11.87 2.62
CA VAL A 13 -51.32 11.83 2.17
C VAL A 13 -51.27 10.69 1.15
N SER A 14 -51.23 11.08 -0.12
CA SER A 14 -51.16 10.18 -1.26
C SER A 14 -50.05 9.16 -1.00
N ALA A 15 -50.38 7.87 -1.08
CA ALA A 15 -49.45 6.75 -1.02
C ALA A 15 -48.35 6.79 -2.11
N VAL A 16 -48.35 7.82 -2.96
CA VAL A 16 -47.35 8.12 -3.97
C VAL A 16 -46.07 8.72 -3.37
N PHE A 17 -46.16 9.43 -2.23
CA PHE A 17 -44.99 10.10 -1.63
C PHE A 17 -43.94 9.13 -1.03
N PRO A 18 -44.30 8.06 -0.27
CA PRO A 18 -43.29 7.10 0.19
C PRO A 18 -42.71 6.24 -0.96
N LEU A 19 -43.45 6.04 -2.05
CA LEU A 19 -42.96 5.27 -3.21
C LEU A 19 -41.94 6.07 -4.04
N LEU A 20 -42.12 7.39 -4.18
CA LEU A 20 -41.17 8.27 -4.87
C LEU A 20 -39.87 8.46 -4.08
N VAL A 21 -39.93 8.51 -2.74
CA VAL A 21 -38.73 8.55 -1.88
C VAL A 21 -37.97 7.22 -1.94
N ALA A 22 -38.67 6.08 -1.95
CA ALA A 22 -38.04 4.76 -2.09
C ALA A 22 -37.38 4.56 -3.48
N CYS A 23 -38.01 5.02 -4.56
CA CYS A 23 -37.41 4.94 -5.91
C CYS A 23 -36.27 5.95 -6.12
N ALA A 24 -36.30 7.12 -5.50
CA ALA A 24 -35.19 8.08 -5.54
C ALA A 24 -33.96 7.61 -4.75
N LEU A 25 -34.14 6.81 -3.70
CA LEU A 25 -33.06 6.22 -2.91
C LEU A 25 -32.44 4.95 -3.54
N ALA A 26 -33.07 4.38 -4.57
CA ALA A 26 -32.57 3.19 -5.27
C ALA A 26 -31.66 3.50 -6.47
N ALA A 27 -31.56 4.77 -6.88
CA ALA A 27 -30.99 5.14 -8.18
C ALA A 27 -29.46 5.34 -8.22
N CYS A 28 -28.73 5.19 -7.11
CA CYS A 28 -27.27 5.43 -7.10
C CYS A 28 -26.51 4.50 -6.15
N THR A 29 -26.84 3.20 -6.09
CA THR A 29 -25.84 2.25 -5.59
C THR A 29 -24.88 1.98 -6.74
N PRO A 30 -23.60 2.34 -6.63
CA PRO A 30 -22.67 2.06 -7.69
C PRO A 30 -22.56 0.54 -7.84
N THR A 31 -22.87 0.10 -9.05
CA THR A 31 -22.60 -1.25 -9.51
C THR A 31 -21.09 -1.43 -9.60
N PHE A 32 -20.62 -2.67 -9.39
CA PHE A 32 -19.26 -3.07 -9.73
C PHE A 32 -18.84 -2.47 -11.09
N GLY A 33 -17.64 -1.90 -11.16
CA GLY A 33 -17.15 -1.32 -12.41
C GLY A 33 -15.64 -1.12 -12.44
N VAL A 34 -15.04 -1.45 -13.59
CA VAL A 34 -13.63 -1.33 -13.90
C VAL A 34 -13.44 -0.15 -14.85
N TYR A 35 -12.68 0.84 -14.43
CA TYR A 35 -12.48 2.10 -15.13
C TYR A 35 -10.99 2.32 -15.40
N ASN A 36 -10.65 2.73 -16.61
CA ASN A 36 -9.37 3.42 -16.81
C ASN A 36 -9.47 4.81 -16.15
N PRO A 37 -8.36 5.41 -15.71
CA PRO A 37 -8.38 6.72 -15.08
C PRO A 37 -9.00 7.84 -15.93
N VAL A 38 -9.03 7.68 -17.26
CA VAL A 38 -9.56 8.64 -18.23
C VAL A 38 -11.04 8.41 -18.59
N ASP A 39 -11.65 7.33 -18.12
CA ASP A 39 -13.03 6.98 -18.45
C ASP A 39 -14.02 8.00 -17.85
N ALA A 40 -15.14 8.21 -18.54
CA ALA A 40 -16.22 9.07 -18.05
C ALA A 40 -16.97 8.38 -16.87
N PRO A 41 -17.51 9.15 -15.91
CA PRO A 41 -18.33 8.59 -14.84
C PRO A 41 -19.51 7.78 -15.39
N GLY A 42 -19.70 6.56 -14.86
CA GLY A 42 -20.77 5.66 -15.30
C GLY A 42 -20.49 4.88 -16.60
N GLU A 43 -19.36 5.11 -17.27
CA GLU A 43 -18.99 4.43 -18.53
C GLU A 43 -17.70 3.61 -18.37
N PRO A 44 -17.73 2.47 -17.64
CA PRO A 44 -16.53 1.67 -17.40
C PRO A 44 -16.01 1.06 -18.71
N GLN A 45 -14.75 1.33 -19.07
CA GLN A 45 -14.04 0.73 -20.20
C GLN A 45 -12.74 0.03 -19.77
N GLY A 46 -12.50 -0.07 -18.47
CA GLY A 46 -11.30 -0.67 -17.92
C GLY A 46 -11.34 -2.20 -18.00
N LYS A 47 -10.15 -2.81 -17.98
CA LYS A 47 -9.97 -4.26 -18.04
C LYS A 47 -8.88 -4.72 -17.09
N ILE A 48 -9.15 -5.82 -16.39
CA ILE A 48 -8.23 -6.52 -15.49
C ILE A 48 -8.03 -7.94 -16.00
N GLU A 49 -6.76 -8.35 -16.08
CA GLU A 49 -6.44 -9.72 -16.44
C GLU A 49 -6.51 -10.65 -15.21
N PRO A 50 -6.89 -11.93 -15.41
CA PRO A 50 -6.92 -12.91 -14.33
C PRO A 50 -5.52 -13.13 -13.75
N LEU A 51 -5.44 -13.52 -12.47
CA LEU A 51 -4.19 -13.88 -11.79
C LEU A 51 -3.31 -14.85 -12.62
N SER A 52 -3.92 -15.81 -13.31
CA SER A 52 -3.19 -16.77 -14.16
C SER A 52 -2.45 -16.14 -15.34
N SER A 53 -2.82 -14.93 -15.76
CA SER A 53 -2.10 -14.21 -16.83
C SER A 53 -0.75 -13.67 -16.32
N TYR A 54 -0.66 -13.31 -15.04
CA TYR A 54 0.55 -12.80 -14.41
C TYR A 54 1.51 -13.93 -13.97
N LEU A 55 0.97 -15.15 -13.86
CA LEU A 55 1.67 -16.36 -13.46
C LEU A 55 1.65 -17.41 -14.59
N PRO A 56 2.34 -17.18 -15.73
CA PRO A 56 2.40 -18.15 -16.82
C PRO A 56 3.17 -19.43 -16.41
N PRO A 57 3.06 -20.55 -17.16
CA PRO A 57 3.66 -21.84 -16.78
C PRO A 57 5.18 -21.86 -16.50
N GLY A 58 5.94 -20.86 -16.97
CA GLY A 58 7.37 -20.73 -16.69
C GLY A 58 7.70 -20.13 -15.32
N VAL A 59 6.71 -19.59 -14.62
CA VAL A 59 6.86 -19.05 -13.26
C VAL A 59 6.66 -20.19 -12.27
N THR A 60 7.71 -20.54 -11.53
CA THR A 60 7.66 -21.59 -10.50
C THR A 60 7.56 -21.02 -9.10
N ASP A 61 7.98 -19.77 -8.91
CA ASP A 61 8.13 -19.15 -7.60
C ASP A 61 7.44 -17.78 -7.59
N VAL A 62 6.66 -17.50 -6.55
CA VAL A 62 5.89 -16.26 -6.43
C VAL A 62 6.04 -15.71 -5.02
N LYS A 63 6.50 -14.47 -4.92
CA LYS A 63 6.51 -13.68 -3.69
C LYS A 63 5.25 -12.81 -3.69
N LEU A 64 4.27 -13.13 -2.85
CA LEU A 64 3.03 -12.38 -2.70
C LEU A 64 3.08 -11.54 -1.42
N VAL A 65 3.41 -10.26 -1.55
CA VAL A 65 3.71 -9.37 -0.40
C VAL A 65 2.50 -8.53 -0.04
N PHE A 66 2.05 -8.66 1.21
CA PHE A 66 0.98 -7.89 1.82
C PHE A 66 1.55 -6.77 2.69
N ILE A 67 1.09 -5.55 2.45
CA ILE A 67 1.47 -4.36 3.22
C ILE A 67 0.18 -3.70 3.70
N HIS A 68 -0.04 -3.72 5.01
CA HIS A 68 -1.28 -3.22 5.56
C HIS A 68 -1.37 -1.69 5.58
N GLY A 69 -2.58 -1.22 5.87
CA GLY A 69 -2.97 0.17 5.95
C GLY A 69 -2.75 0.82 7.31
N VAL A 70 -3.37 1.98 7.46
CA VAL A 70 -3.44 2.68 8.75
C VAL A 70 -4.17 1.85 9.80
N GLY A 71 -3.80 1.96 11.07
CA GLY A 71 -4.51 1.31 12.16
C GLY A 71 -3.59 0.61 13.15
N ASP A 72 -4.21 -0.10 14.08
CA ASP A 72 -3.54 -0.92 15.09
C ASP A 72 -3.52 -2.38 14.59
N HIS A 73 -2.65 -2.69 13.62
CA HIS A 73 -2.54 -4.05 13.07
C HIS A 73 -1.43 -4.85 13.76
N CYS A 74 -1.69 -6.14 13.97
CA CYS A 74 -0.73 -7.10 14.48
C CYS A 74 -0.45 -8.19 13.44
N PRO A 75 0.68 -8.91 13.54
CA PRO A 75 0.96 -10.06 12.69
C PRO A 75 -0.20 -11.06 12.69
N GLY A 76 -0.57 -11.53 11.49
CA GLY A 76 -1.75 -12.36 11.27
C GLY A 76 -2.97 -11.58 10.77
N TYR A 77 -2.84 -10.27 10.57
CA TYR A 77 -3.88 -9.44 9.95
C TYR A 77 -4.07 -9.79 8.47
N ALA A 78 -2.98 -10.08 7.75
CA ALA A 78 -3.07 -10.63 6.41
C ALA A 78 -3.06 -12.17 6.42
N LEU A 79 -2.13 -12.80 7.15
CA LEU A 79 -1.91 -14.26 7.13
C LEU A 79 -2.37 -14.91 8.44
N SER A 80 -3.66 -15.16 8.55
CA SER A 80 -4.28 -15.79 9.73
C SER A 80 -4.23 -17.32 9.75
N GLY A 81 -3.64 -17.95 8.72
CA GLY A 81 -3.62 -19.41 8.58
C GLY A 81 -5.02 -19.99 8.48
N ALA A 82 -5.33 -20.96 9.36
CA ALA A 82 -6.66 -21.58 9.43
C ALA A 82 -7.75 -20.65 10.03
N GLY A 83 -7.36 -19.53 10.66
CA GLY A 83 -8.32 -18.52 11.10
C GLY A 83 -8.94 -17.80 9.91
N SER A 84 -10.23 -17.46 9.98
CA SER A 84 -10.97 -16.84 8.86
C SER A 84 -10.84 -15.31 8.78
N SER A 85 -10.18 -14.66 9.74
CA SER A 85 -10.17 -13.20 9.88
C SER A 85 -9.11 -12.49 9.02
N GLY A 86 -8.06 -13.19 8.58
CA GLY A 86 -6.99 -12.60 7.78
C GLY A 86 -7.37 -12.47 6.31
N TRP A 87 -6.77 -11.50 5.63
CA TRP A 87 -7.00 -11.24 4.21
C TRP A 87 -6.76 -12.46 3.32
N LEU A 88 -5.68 -13.19 3.57
CA LEU A 88 -5.35 -14.44 2.90
C LEU A 88 -5.40 -15.60 3.91
N SER A 89 -6.55 -15.76 4.56
CA SER A 89 -6.90 -17.01 5.24
C SER A 89 -6.90 -18.20 4.27
N VAL A 90 -6.82 -19.43 4.77
CA VAL A 90 -6.94 -20.64 3.94
C VAL A 90 -8.23 -20.63 3.11
N GLU A 91 -9.34 -20.12 3.66
CA GLU A 91 -10.60 -19.97 2.94
C GLU A 91 -10.50 -18.96 1.78
N HIS A 92 -9.97 -17.76 2.05
CA HIS A 92 -9.83 -16.71 1.03
C HIS A 92 -8.81 -17.09 -0.04
N ALA A 93 -7.72 -17.77 0.35
CA ALA A 93 -6.71 -18.33 -0.55
C ALA A 93 -7.34 -19.32 -1.54
N ALA A 94 -8.19 -20.24 -1.06
CA ALA A 94 -8.88 -21.20 -1.93
C ALA A 94 -9.77 -20.50 -2.97
N ARG A 95 -10.41 -19.37 -2.61
CA ARG A 95 -11.25 -18.60 -3.53
C ARG A 95 -10.48 -18.01 -4.70
N ILE A 96 -9.18 -17.74 -4.56
CA ILE A 96 -8.28 -17.29 -5.64
C ILE A 96 -7.43 -18.42 -6.26
N GLY A 97 -7.69 -19.67 -5.89
CA GLY A 97 -7.03 -20.85 -6.46
C GLY A 97 -5.69 -21.20 -5.81
N LEU A 98 -5.47 -20.77 -4.57
CA LEU A 98 -4.32 -21.13 -3.76
C LEU A 98 -4.69 -22.22 -2.76
N THR A 99 -3.81 -23.21 -2.61
CA THR A 99 -3.94 -24.29 -1.63
C THR A 99 -2.77 -24.24 -0.65
N PRO A 100 -3.00 -24.27 0.68
CA PRO A 100 -1.91 -24.16 1.63
C PRO A 100 -0.95 -25.35 1.50
N ILE A 101 0.35 -25.06 1.51
CA ILE A 101 1.43 -26.06 1.64
C ILE A 101 1.75 -26.23 3.13
N ASP A 102 1.87 -25.12 3.85
CA ASP A 102 2.12 -25.12 5.30
C ASP A 102 0.81 -25.15 6.09
N ALA A 103 0.80 -25.89 7.19
CA ALA A 103 -0.36 -25.98 8.08
C ALA A 103 -0.67 -24.66 8.79
N GLN A 104 0.36 -23.86 9.12
CA GLN A 104 0.25 -22.56 9.77
C GLN A 104 1.33 -21.61 9.25
N PRO A 105 1.08 -20.29 9.26
CA PRO A 105 2.10 -19.30 8.95
C PRO A 105 3.26 -19.33 9.96
N ARG A 106 4.46 -18.95 9.50
CA ARG A 106 5.67 -18.74 10.31
C ARG A 106 5.83 -17.24 10.59
N THR A 107 6.01 -16.86 11.86
CA THR A 107 6.40 -15.51 12.25
C THR A 107 7.90 -15.45 12.46
N TYR A 108 8.55 -14.42 11.91
CA TYR A 108 9.99 -14.17 12.07
C TYR A 108 10.25 -13.27 13.28
N PRO A 109 11.48 -13.26 13.84
CA PRO A 109 11.86 -12.26 14.81
C PRO A 109 11.59 -10.84 14.30
N PRO A 110 11.11 -9.92 15.16
CA PRO A 110 10.91 -8.53 14.77
C PRO A 110 12.20 -7.87 14.31
N ILE A 111 12.07 -6.96 13.35
CA ILE A 111 13.13 -6.04 12.92
C ILE A 111 12.93 -4.74 13.71
N TYR A 112 13.83 -4.45 14.63
CA TYR A 112 13.70 -3.28 15.49
C TYR A 112 14.18 -2.01 14.78
N SER A 113 13.59 -0.89 15.17
CA SER A 113 13.89 0.40 14.52
C SER A 113 15.35 0.86 14.67
N ASP A 114 16.10 0.34 15.66
CA ASP A 114 17.52 0.60 15.84
C ASP A 114 18.42 -0.18 14.86
N GLU A 115 17.89 -1.16 14.13
CA GLU A 115 18.59 -1.88 13.06
C GLU A 115 18.74 -1.03 11.80
N PHE A 116 17.72 -0.22 11.49
CA PHE A 116 17.63 0.55 10.24
C PHE A 116 17.60 2.08 10.44
N LEU A 117 17.58 2.58 11.68
CA LEU A 117 17.72 4.01 11.97
C LEU A 117 19.07 4.33 12.61
N PRO A 118 19.86 5.23 12.02
CA PRO A 118 21.12 5.63 12.61
C PRO A 118 20.86 6.43 13.89
N GLY A 119 21.57 6.08 14.94
CA GLY A 119 21.64 6.88 16.15
C GLY A 119 22.23 8.27 15.91
N LYS A 120 21.70 9.32 16.55
CA LYS A 120 22.28 10.68 16.46
C LYS A 120 23.51 10.79 17.37
N GLY A 121 24.66 11.14 16.79
CA GLY A 121 25.89 11.45 17.55
C GLY A 121 26.44 10.26 18.35
N GLY A 122 26.32 9.04 17.82
CA GLY A 122 26.79 7.83 18.50
C GLY A 122 25.88 7.34 19.64
N LYS A 123 24.72 7.95 19.85
CA LYS A 123 23.67 7.47 20.76
C LYS A 123 22.61 6.74 19.97
N ALA A 124 22.11 5.60 20.47
CA ALA A 124 20.98 4.89 19.88
C ALA A 124 19.82 5.88 19.59
N HIS A 125 19.12 5.66 18.48
CA HIS A 125 17.97 6.49 18.11
C HIS A 125 16.96 6.48 19.28
N PRO A 126 16.26 7.60 19.59
CA PRO A 126 15.34 7.66 20.74
C PRO A 126 14.12 6.72 20.67
N PHE A 127 13.95 5.94 19.60
CA PHE A 127 12.92 4.91 19.56
C PHE A 127 13.46 3.70 20.33
N ASP A 128 12.73 3.32 21.37
CA ASP A 128 13.10 2.20 22.22
C ASP A 128 12.94 0.87 21.47
N LYS A 129 13.35 -0.22 22.12
CA LYS A 129 13.17 -1.61 21.64
C LYS A 129 11.70 -2.03 21.45
N LYS A 130 10.73 -1.11 21.45
CA LYS A 130 9.30 -1.39 21.29
C LYS A 130 8.76 -0.96 19.91
N SER A 131 9.55 -0.23 19.12
CA SER A 131 9.23 0.07 17.71
C SER A 131 9.91 -0.93 16.79
N TYR A 132 9.09 -1.71 16.06
CA TYR A 132 9.57 -2.76 15.18
C TYR A 132 8.67 -2.93 13.94
N VAL A 133 9.20 -3.66 12.95
CA VAL A 133 8.44 -4.25 11.85
C VAL A 133 8.43 -5.76 12.05
N ALA A 134 7.29 -6.40 11.82
CA ALA A 134 7.17 -7.85 11.90
C ALA A 134 6.92 -8.46 10.52
N ILE A 135 7.43 -9.67 10.34
CA ILE A 135 7.27 -10.45 9.13
C ILE A 135 6.59 -11.77 9.49
N ARG A 136 5.58 -12.15 8.72
CA ARG A 136 4.94 -13.46 8.78
C ARG A 136 4.84 -14.03 7.38
N THR A 137 5.08 -15.32 7.19
CA THR A 137 4.99 -15.96 5.87
C THR A 137 4.19 -17.25 5.89
N GLN A 138 3.60 -17.62 4.75
CA GLN A 138 2.94 -18.90 4.56
C GLN A 138 3.06 -19.33 3.09
N HIS A 139 3.39 -20.60 2.86
CA HIS A 139 3.48 -21.14 1.50
C HIS A 139 2.15 -21.71 1.03
N PHE A 140 1.85 -21.45 -0.24
CA PHE A 140 0.70 -21.98 -0.97
C PHE A 140 1.16 -22.55 -2.31
N ARG A 141 0.31 -23.39 -2.91
CA ARG A 141 0.43 -23.84 -4.30
C ARG A 141 -0.69 -23.24 -5.12
N TYR A 142 -0.34 -22.63 -6.25
CA TYR A 142 -1.32 -22.11 -7.20
C TYR A 142 -1.83 -23.23 -8.12
N GLY A 143 -3.12 -23.55 -8.04
CA GLY A 143 -3.68 -24.74 -8.69
C GLY A 143 -3.56 -24.76 -10.22
N LYS A 144 -3.52 -23.60 -10.89
CA LYS A 144 -3.47 -23.54 -12.35
C LYS A 144 -2.10 -23.85 -12.96
N THR A 145 -1.01 -23.47 -12.29
CA THR A 145 0.37 -23.67 -12.80
C THR A 145 1.23 -24.57 -11.92
N GLY A 146 0.81 -24.83 -10.68
CA GLY A 146 1.61 -25.52 -9.69
C GLY A 146 2.68 -24.64 -9.02
N ALA A 147 2.77 -23.35 -9.35
CA ALA A 147 3.74 -22.42 -8.77
C ALA A 147 3.62 -22.38 -7.25
N VAL A 148 4.77 -22.30 -6.58
CA VAL A 148 4.86 -22.08 -5.14
C VAL A 148 4.71 -20.59 -4.88
N VAL A 149 3.74 -20.24 -4.04
CA VAL A 149 3.47 -18.86 -3.62
C VAL A 149 3.88 -18.73 -2.17
N GLU A 150 4.96 -18.00 -1.92
CA GLU A 150 5.29 -17.51 -0.59
C GLU A 150 4.50 -16.22 -0.34
N ALA A 151 3.42 -16.34 0.42
CA ALA A 151 2.69 -15.19 0.91
C ALA A 151 3.46 -14.59 2.09
N ILE A 152 3.67 -13.27 2.06
CA ILE A 152 4.48 -12.52 3.00
C ILE A 152 3.62 -11.39 3.55
N GLU A 153 3.47 -11.31 4.86
CA GLU A 153 2.86 -10.18 5.56
C GLU A 153 3.94 -9.33 6.20
N ILE A 154 3.93 -8.03 5.90
CA ILE A 154 4.74 -7.03 6.57
C ILE A 154 3.83 -6.19 7.46
N THR A 155 4.09 -6.22 8.77
CA THR A 155 3.34 -5.46 9.78
C THR A 155 4.18 -4.31 10.33
N TRP A 156 3.82 -3.07 9.98
CA TRP A 156 4.57 -1.86 10.35
C TRP A 156 3.91 -1.02 11.45
N SER A 157 2.63 -1.24 11.78
CA SER A 157 1.90 -0.47 12.83
C SER A 157 2.67 -0.31 14.16
N PRO A 158 3.46 -1.29 14.65
CA PRO A 158 4.24 -1.12 15.87
C PRO A 158 5.27 0.03 15.82
N LEU A 159 5.67 0.51 14.64
CA LEU A 159 6.54 1.68 14.50
C LEU A 159 5.88 2.98 14.97
N THR A 160 4.56 3.11 14.85
CA THR A 160 3.80 4.33 15.21
C THR A 160 2.96 4.16 16.47
N GLN A 161 2.72 2.92 16.90
CA GLN A 161 1.81 2.60 18.00
C GLN A 161 2.14 3.36 19.30
N TRP A 162 3.42 3.45 19.66
CA TRP A 162 3.84 4.15 20.87
C TRP A 162 3.49 5.65 20.82
N VAL A 163 3.62 6.29 19.65
CA VAL A 163 3.31 7.70 19.45
C VAL A 163 1.83 7.93 19.57
N LYS A 164 1.03 7.09 18.89
CA LYS A 164 -0.43 7.15 18.98
C LYS A 164 -0.88 6.99 20.43
N ASN A 165 -0.37 5.97 21.13
CA ASN A 165 -0.69 5.73 22.53
C ASN A 165 -0.27 6.90 23.41
N ASN A 166 0.89 7.51 23.21
CA ASN A 166 1.36 8.59 24.09
C ASN A 166 0.83 9.98 23.75
N GLN A 167 0.46 10.25 22.49
CA GLN A 167 0.03 11.58 22.04
C GLN A 167 -1.49 11.71 21.93
N LEU A 168 -2.20 10.58 21.80
CA LEU A 168 -3.66 10.54 21.64
C LEU A 168 -4.37 9.79 22.78
N GLU A 169 -3.67 9.39 23.86
CA GLU A 169 -4.27 8.62 24.97
C GLU A 169 -5.50 9.27 25.57
N ASP A 170 -5.48 10.58 25.77
CA ASP A 170 -6.58 11.34 26.37
C ASP A 170 -7.88 11.26 25.56
N ASP A 171 -7.80 10.89 24.28
CA ASP A 171 -8.94 10.77 23.38
C ASP A 171 -9.53 9.35 23.31
N PHE A 172 -8.88 8.34 23.91
CA PHE A 172 -9.28 6.94 23.80
C PHE A 172 -10.14 6.46 24.98
N THR A 173 -11.28 5.81 24.70
CA THR A 173 -12.06 5.12 25.75
C THR A 173 -11.45 3.79 26.19
N LYS A 174 -10.53 3.24 25.40
CA LYS A 174 -9.76 2.03 25.70
C LYS A 174 -8.34 2.22 25.20
N ALA A 175 -7.37 1.66 25.92
CA ALA A 175 -5.98 1.62 25.46
C ALA A 175 -5.90 1.15 23.99
N GLY A 176 -4.97 1.74 23.23
CA GLY A 176 -4.56 1.22 21.93
C GLY A 176 -4.05 -0.22 22.05
N ILE A 177 -3.71 -0.87 20.94
CA ILE A 177 -2.96 -2.13 21.05
C ILE A 177 -1.61 -1.80 21.70
N VAL A 178 -1.34 -2.45 22.84
CA VAL A 178 -0.12 -2.27 23.64
C VAL A 178 0.88 -3.39 23.36
N GLU A 179 0.37 -4.57 22.98
CA GLU A 179 1.14 -5.77 22.67
C GLU A 179 0.46 -6.54 21.53
N CYS A 180 1.24 -6.93 20.53
CA CYS A 180 0.84 -7.93 19.55
C CYS A 180 1.29 -9.31 20.07
N GLY A 181 0.33 -10.18 20.42
CA GLY A 181 0.57 -11.48 21.07
C GLY A 181 1.13 -12.61 20.17
N PRO A 182 0.92 -13.88 20.58
CA PRO A 182 1.90 -14.84 21.13
C PRO A 182 2.96 -15.40 20.16
N ASP A 183 2.93 -15.03 18.88
CA ASP A 183 3.84 -15.56 17.85
C ASP A 183 5.10 -14.70 17.65
N VAL A 184 5.18 -13.55 18.31
CA VAL A 184 6.44 -12.85 18.53
C VAL A 184 7.12 -13.53 19.72
N PRO A 185 8.35 -14.05 19.61
CA PRO A 185 8.99 -14.83 20.66
C PRO A 185 8.83 -14.16 22.03
N ASN A 186 8.23 -14.87 22.99
CA ASN A 186 8.00 -14.38 24.36
C ASN A 186 9.32 -13.84 24.95
N GLY A 187 9.50 -12.52 24.97
CA GLY A 187 10.74 -11.85 25.35
C GLY A 187 11.19 -10.72 24.40
N ALA A 188 10.62 -10.64 23.19
CA ALA A 188 10.97 -9.61 22.21
C ALA A 188 10.22 -8.27 22.39
N VAL A 189 9.11 -8.24 23.11
CA VAL A 189 8.32 -7.00 23.29
C VAL A 189 8.22 -6.70 24.77
N GLU A 190 9.00 -5.75 25.27
CA GLU A 190 8.72 -5.14 26.57
C GLU A 190 7.41 -4.36 26.44
N ALA A 191 6.42 -4.73 27.25
CA ALA A 191 5.13 -4.05 27.35
C ALA A 191 5.28 -2.52 27.22
N VAL A 192 4.46 -1.91 26.37
CA VAL A 192 4.35 -0.45 26.29
C VAL A 192 3.78 0.04 27.62
N SER A 193 4.67 0.34 28.55
CA SER A 193 4.36 0.65 29.95
C SER A 193 3.98 2.12 30.11
N ARG A 194 2.84 2.49 29.55
CA ARG A 194 1.78 3.26 30.23
C ARG A 194 0.46 2.71 29.70
N LEU A 195 -0.20 1.89 30.51
CA LEU A 195 -1.65 1.77 30.37
C LEU A 195 -2.22 3.18 30.54
N PRO A 196 -3.25 3.59 29.76
CA PRO A 196 -3.90 4.88 29.95
C PRO A 196 -4.21 5.06 31.42
N ASP A 197 -3.98 6.25 31.97
CA ASP A 197 -4.46 6.57 33.31
C ASP A 197 -5.95 6.21 33.34
N PRO A 198 -6.40 5.26 34.18
CA PRO A 198 -7.82 4.89 34.25
C PRO A 198 -8.72 6.11 34.56
N ALA A 199 -8.14 7.18 35.12
CA ALA A 199 -8.81 8.46 35.37
C ALA A 199 -8.84 9.41 34.15
N ALA A 200 -7.96 9.24 33.16
CA ALA A 200 -7.99 9.97 31.90
C ALA A 200 -8.98 9.27 30.95
N GLN A 201 -10.25 9.63 31.06
CA GLN A 201 -11.29 9.22 30.11
C GLN A 201 -11.71 10.42 29.27
N PRO A 202 -11.86 10.27 27.95
CA PRO A 202 -12.36 11.35 27.12
C PRO A 202 -13.78 11.74 27.56
N PRO A 203 -14.18 13.01 27.36
CA PRO A 203 -15.57 13.43 27.55
C PRO A 203 -16.55 12.53 26.79
N SER A 204 -17.76 12.37 27.34
CA SER A 204 -18.80 11.55 26.69
C SER A 204 -19.12 12.04 25.29
N ARG A 205 -18.99 11.15 24.30
CA ARG A 205 -19.39 11.37 22.90
C ARG A 205 -20.63 10.56 22.57
N LEU A 206 -21.47 11.09 21.67
CA LEU A 206 -22.52 10.31 21.01
C LEU A 206 -21.91 9.08 20.33
N PRO A 207 -22.60 7.92 20.26
CA PRO A 207 -22.00 6.67 19.80
C PRO A 207 -21.36 6.74 18.40
N LEU A 208 -22.01 7.41 17.44
CA LEU A 208 -21.48 7.58 16.08
C LEU A 208 -20.22 8.46 16.08
N ASN A 209 -20.26 9.59 16.80
CA ASN A 209 -19.10 10.49 16.89
C ASN A 209 -17.91 9.80 17.58
N ARG A 210 -18.19 8.96 18.57
CA ARG A 210 -17.17 8.14 19.24
C ARG A 210 -16.52 7.17 18.26
N LEU A 211 -17.34 6.42 17.51
CA LEU A 211 -16.86 5.49 16.49
C LEU A 211 -15.95 6.19 15.49
N LEU A 212 -16.40 7.32 14.95
CA LEU A 212 -15.62 8.09 13.97
C LEU A 212 -14.35 8.68 14.58
N LYS A 213 -14.44 9.34 15.74
CA LYS A 213 -13.27 9.97 16.37
C LYS A 213 -12.22 8.93 16.75
N GLU A 214 -12.59 7.90 17.49
CA GLU A 214 -11.61 6.96 18.06
C GLU A 214 -11.12 5.95 17.02
N ASN A 215 -12.02 5.32 16.26
CA ASN A 215 -11.62 4.21 15.39
C ASN A 215 -11.13 4.71 14.01
N VAL A 216 -11.74 5.78 13.48
CA VAL A 216 -11.40 6.28 12.14
C VAL A 216 -10.33 7.37 12.22
N LEU A 217 -10.50 8.39 13.05
CA LEU A 217 -9.56 9.50 13.08
C LEU A 217 -8.30 9.18 13.91
N ASP A 218 -8.47 8.78 15.17
CA ASP A 218 -7.35 8.71 16.11
C ASP A 218 -6.50 7.44 15.95
N ARG A 219 -7.13 6.29 15.71
CA ARG A 219 -6.40 5.01 15.54
C ARG A 219 -5.89 4.79 14.13
N SER A 220 -6.66 5.23 13.14
CA SER A 220 -6.39 4.99 11.72
C SER A 220 -5.78 6.23 11.08
N LEU A 221 -6.54 7.31 10.87
CA LEU A 221 -6.05 8.50 10.15
C LEU A 221 -4.80 9.15 10.77
N ALA A 222 -4.58 9.00 12.08
CA ALA A 222 -3.34 9.45 12.73
C ALA A 222 -2.07 8.90 12.07
N ASP A 223 -2.07 7.66 11.57
CA ASP A 223 -0.91 7.09 10.87
C ASP A 223 -0.63 7.83 9.55
N ALA A 224 -1.67 8.26 8.84
CA ALA A 224 -1.51 9.11 7.65
C ALA A 224 -0.90 10.47 8.03
N GLY A 225 -1.34 11.05 9.16
CA GLY A 225 -0.76 12.28 9.71
C GLY A 225 0.73 12.13 10.07
N LEU A 226 1.10 11.02 10.72
CA LEU A 226 2.49 10.68 11.03
C LEU A 226 3.31 10.49 9.75
N TYR A 227 2.77 9.77 8.76
CA TYR A 227 3.43 9.51 7.48
C TYR A 227 3.62 10.76 6.63
N MET A 228 2.71 11.74 6.67
CA MET A 228 2.92 13.02 5.98
C MET A 228 3.95 13.92 6.69
N GLY A 229 4.28 13.60 7.95
CA GLY A 229 5.23 14.34 8.76
C GLY A 229 6.62 13.72 8.83
N GLN A 230 7.26 13.83 9.99
CA GLN A 230 8.65 13.38 10.21
C GLN A 230 8.78 11.85 10.33
N TYR A 231 7.70 11.13 10.64
CA TYR A 231 7.72 9.66 10.77
C TYR A 231 7.80 8.94 9.42
N ARG A 232 7.65 9.67 8.31
CA ARG A 232 7.69 9.12 6.97
C ARG A 232 8.93 8.25 6.70
N SER A 233 10.11 8.75 7.07
CA SER A 233 11.38 8.07 6.83
C SER A 233 11.51 6.80 7.67
N VAL A 234 10.96 6.80 8.89
CA VAL A 234 10.95 5.63 9.77
C VAL A 234 10.12 4.51 9.17
N LEU A 235 8.92 4.85 8.69
CA LEU A 235 8.01 3.91 8.06
C LEU A 235 8.59 3.36 6.75
N GLN A 236 9.15 4.24 5.90
CA GLN A 236 9.76 3.86 4.63
C GLN A 236 10.97 2.95 4.81
N LEU A 237 11.87 3.25 5.76
CA LEU A 237 13.03 2.40 6.05
C LEU A 237 12.66 1.08 6.71
N GLY A 238 11.66 1.07 7.61
CA GLY A 238 11.18 -0.17 8.19
C GLY A 238 10.57 -1.09 7.12
N LEU A 239 9.81 -0.54 6.17
CA LEU A 239 9.33 -1.32 5.03
C LEU A 239 10.47 -1.79 4.13
N ALA A 240 11.46 -0.92 3.85
CA ALA A 240 12.63 -1.28 3.06
C ALA A 240 13.37 -2.47 3.66
N ASP A 241 13.66 -2.44 4.95
CA ASP A 241 14.42 -3.50 5.62
C ASP A 241 13.62 -4.82 5.66
N ALA A 242 12.31 -4.75 5.92
CA ALA A 242 11.44 -5.93 5.84
C ALA A 242 11.36 -6.52 4.43
N LEU A 243 11.30 -5.69 3.38
CA LEU A 243 11.39 -6.14 1.99
C LEU A 243 12.75 -6.79 1.72
N CYS A 244 13.85 -6.23 2.23
CA CYS A 244 15.17 -6.83 2.05
C CYS A 244 15.22 -8.24 2.66
N HIS A 245 14.80 -8.41 3.91
CA HIS A 245 14.79 -9.70 4.60
C HIS A 245 13.94 -10.73 3.84
N THR A 246 12.72 -10.36 3.45
CA THR A 246 11.77 -11.28 2.82
C THR A 246 12.13 -11.64 1.37
N LEU A 247 12.69 -10.70 0.61
CA LEU A 247 13.00 -10.92 -0.80
C LEU A 247 14.39 -11.55 -1.00
N THR A 248 15.34 -11.31 -0.10
CA THR A 248 16.68 -11.94 -0.16
C THR A 248 16.77 -13.26 0.60
N GLY A 249 15.81 -13.55 1.48
CA GLY A 249 15.83 -14.73 2.36
C GLY A 249 16.80 -14.62 3.53
N GLN A 250 17.39 -13.45 3.77
CA GLN A 250 18.18 -13.20 4.99
C GLN A 250 17.26 -13.21 6.20
N GLU A 251 17.53 -14.07 7.17
CA GLU A 251 16.76 -14.08 8.43
C GLU A 251 17.06 -12.83 9.27
N SER A 252 16.02 -12.27 9.88
CA SER A 252 16.19 -11.23 10.91
C SER A 252 16.84 -11.83 12.16
N ALA A 253 17.65 -11.05 12.85
CA ALA A 253 18.32 -11.51 14.05
C ALA A 253 17.32 -11.63 15.21
N SER A 254 17.37 -12.74 15.95
CA SER A 254 16.49 -12.98 17.09
C SER A 254 16.84 -12.16 18.34
N ASP A 255 18.04 -11.58 18.39
CA ASP A 255 18.53 -10.75 19.49
C ASP A 255 18.78 -9.32 18.98
N PRO A 256 18.04 -8.31 19.48
CA PRO A 256 18.23 -6.90 19.09
C PRO A 256 19.67 -6.42 19.29
N ALA A 257 20.38 -6.90 20.32
CA ALA A 257 21.76 -6.51 20.56
C ALA A 257 22.73 -7.09 19.52
N ALA A 258 22.39 -8.26 18.95
CA ALA A 258 23.14 -8.87 17.86
C ALA A 258 22.77 -8.28 16.49
N ALA A 259 21.58 -7.69 16.37
CA ALA A 259 21.03 -7.05 15.18
C ALA A 259 21.47 -5.58 15.02
N ALA A 260 21.68 -4.88 16.14
CA ALA A 260 22.02 -3.45 16.16
C ALA A 260 23.18 -3.10 15.21
N GLY A 261 22.92 -2.20 14.26
CA GLY A 261 23.89 -1.74 13.27
C GLY A 261 24.25 -2.76 12.19
N ARG A 262 23.46 -3.82 12.01
CA ARG A 262 23.62 -4.80 10.92
C ARG A 262 22.36 -4.82 10.04
N PRO A 263 22.12 -3.77 9.23
CA PRO A 263 20.97 -3.72 8.34
C PRO A 263 21.01 -4.88 7.33
N CYS A 264 19.84 -5.26 6.83
CA CYS A 264 19.77 -6.25 5.78
C CYS A 264 20.59 -5.84 4.56
N ARG A 265 21.28 -6.80 3.94
CA ARG A 265 22.12 -6.52 2.78
C ARG A 265 21.32 -6.72 1.50
N TRP A 266 21.14 -5.67 0.72
CA TRP A 266 20.58 -5.79 -0.63
C TRP A 266 21.60 -6.48 -1.54
N GLN A 267 21.58 -7.81 -1.55
CA GLN A 267 22.43 -8.63 -2.39
C GLN A 267 21.65 -9.11 -3.60
N VAL A 268 22.29 -9.03 -4.76
CA VAL A 268 21.78 -9.62 -6.00
C VAL A 268 21.95 -11.13 -5.86
N SER A 269 20.85 -11.87 -5.74
CA SER A 269 20.86 -13.28 -6.17
C SER A 269 20.91 -13.28 -7.70
N ASP A 270 21.53 -14.30 -8.30
CA ASP A 270 21.46 -14.52 -9.75
C ASP A 270 20.02 -14.32 -10.27
N GLU A 271 19.85 -13.76 -11.48
CA GLU A 271 18.52 -13.49 -12.04
C GLU A 271 17.65 -14.74 -12.01
N ASP A 272 16.65 -14.75 -11.13
CA ASP A 272 15.65 -15.81 -11.12
C ASP A 272 14.46 -15.41 -11.98
N LEU A 273 14.57 -15.71 -13.27
CA LEU A 273 13.49 -15.52 -14.24
C LEU A 273 12.22 -16.32 -13.90
N LYS A 274 12.29 -17.29 -12.98
CA LYS A 274 11.13 -18.08 -12.56
C LYS A 274 10.38 -17.46 -11.39
N THR A 275 10.93 -16.42 -10.76
CA THR A 275 10.31 -15.70 -9.66
C THR A 275 9.43 -14.54 -10.15
N ARG A 276 8.25 -14.39 -9.55
CA ARG A 276 7.35 -13.23 -9.70
C ARG A 276 7.10 -12.54 -8.37
N TYR A 277 7.05 -11.21 -8.40
CA TYR A 277 6.71 -10.39 -7.24
C TYR A 277 5.34 -9.77 -7.43
N LEU A 278 4.38 -10.10 -6.56
CA LEU A 278 3.04 -9.52 -6.57
C LEU A 278 2.88 -8.75 -5.25
N PHE A 279 2.36 -7.53 -5.34
CA PHE A 279 2.12 -6.72 -4.15
C PHE A 279 0.63 -6.52 -3.93
N VAL A 280 0.25 -6.58 -2.67
CA VAL A 280 -1.10 -6.34 -2.20
C VAL A 280 -1.01 -5.33 -1.07
N THR A 281 -1.53 -4.14 -1.30
CA THR A 281 -1.49 -3.05 -0.31
C THR A 281 -2.89 -2.71 0.15
N HIS A 282 -3.02 -2.16 1.35
CA HIS A 282 -4.24 -1.55 1.82
C HIS A 282 -3.99 -0.12 2.29
N SER A 283 -4.92 0.78 2.04
CA SER A 283 -4.91 2.13 2.63
C SER A 283 -3.56 2.85 2.44
N LEU A 284 -2.97 3.40 3.51
CA LEU A 284 -1.62 3.99 3.55
C LEU A 284 -0.52 3.10 2.95
N GLY A 285 -0.66 1.77 3.02
CA GLY A 285 0.29 0.82 2.47
C GLY A 285 0.60 1.04 0.98
N SER A 286 -0.34 1.57 0.19
CA SER A 286 -0.11 1.83 -1.23
C SER A 286 0.88 2.96 -1.47
N ARG A 287 0.78 4.07 -0.70
CA ARG A 287 1.76 5.16 -0.76
C ARG A 287 3.09 4.76 -0.12
N LEU A 288 3.05 4.01 0.98
CA LEU A 288 4.26 3.56 1.67
C LEU A 288 5.12 2.67 0.78
N LEU A 289 4.53 1.67 0.11
CA LEU A 289 5.22 0.84 -0.87
C LEU A 289 5.79 1.68 -2.02
N TYR A 290 4.97 2.55 -2.57
CA TYR A 290 5.34 3.41 -3.69
C TYR A 290 6.59 4.26 -3.39
N ASP A 291 6.57 4.99 -2.27
CA ASP A 291 7.69 5.85 -1.87
C ASP A 291 8.95 5.04 -1.52
N THR A 292 8.77 3.88 -0.89
CA THR A 292 9.88 2.98 -0.52
C THR A 292 10.60 2.45 -1.76
N LEU A 293 9.86 2.02 -2.79
CA LEU A 293 10.45 1.55 -4.04
C LEU A 293 11.22 2.66 -4.77
N LEU A 294 10.72 3.89 -4.77
CA LEU A 294 11.47 5.05 -5.30
C LEU A 294 12.72 5.37 -4.48
N GLY A 295 12.61 5.24 -3.14
CA GLY A 295 13.71 5.28 -2.17
C GLY A 295 14.85 4.35 -2.54
N LEU A 296 14.54 3.06 -2.60
CA LEU A 296 15.49 1.99 -2.90
C LEU A 296 16.16 2.12 -4.28
N MET A 297 15.51 2.80 -5.22
CA MET A 297 16.02 3.05 -6.56
C MET A 297 16.90 4.30 -6.67
N GLY A 298 17.03 5.09 -5.59
CA GLY A 298 17.83 6.32 -5.62
C GLY A 298 17.11 7.53 -6.23
N TYR A 299 15.79 7.47 -6.45
CA TYR A 299 15.04 8.54 -7.11
C TYR A 299 14.66 9.67 -6.15
N ARG A 300 15.26 10.85 -6.33
CA ARG A 300 14.97 12.06 -5.53
C ARG A 300 13.54 12.54 -5.70
N THR A 301 12.62 12.04 -4.88
CA THR A 301 11.21 12.45 -4.89
C THR A 301 10.79 13.22 -3.64
N PRO A 302 9.90 14.23 -3.77
CA PRO A 302 9.31 14.87 -2.61
C PRO A 302 8.75 13.81 -1.65
N GLY A 303 9.19 13.90 -0.41
CA GLY A 303 8.77 12.97 0.63
C GLY A 303 9.54 11.65 0.74
N VAL A 304 10.66 11.53 0.03
CA VAL A 304 11.64 10.46 0.23
C VAL A 304 13.00 11.07 0.54
N ASP A 305 13.56 10.69 1.68
CA ASP A 305 14.91 11.11 2.09
C ASP A 305 15.96 10.21 1.43
N GLN A 306 16.43 10.64 0.25
CA GLN A 306 17.35 9.85 -0.55
C GLN A 306 18.74 9.70 0.08
N ASP A 307 19.22 10.68 0.83
CA ASP A 307 20.52 10.58 1.47
C ASP A 307 20.47 9.55 2.61
N LEU A 308 19.33 9.46 3.30
CA LEU A 308 19.06 8.42 4.28
C LEU A 308 18.94 7.04 3.63
N PHE A 309 18.19 6.87 2.53
CA PHE A 309 18.13 5.61 1.78
C PHE A 309 19.50 5.16 1.28
N ALA A 310 20.30 6.07 0.72
CA ALA A 310 21.65 5.76 0.26
C ALA A 310 22.56 5.28 1.40
N THR A 311 22.32 5.74 2.63
CA THR A 311 23.08 5.34 3.82
C THR A 311 22.60 4.02 4.41
N GLN A 312 21.28 3.82 4.53
CA GLN A 312 20.68 2.68 5.23
C GLN A 312 20.38 1.48 4.33
N SER A 313 20.22 1.70 3.03
CA SER A 313 19.95 0.66 2.03
C SER A 313 20.96 0.74 0.87
N PRO A 314 22.27 0.65 1.15
CA PRO A 314 23.27 0.70 0.09
C PRO A 314 23.09 -0.47 -0.88
N ASN A 315 23.35 -0.22 -2.17
CA ASN A 315 23.25 -1.21 -3.26
C ASN A 315 21.84 -1.77 -3.51
N SER A 316 20.78 -1.15 -2.99
CA SER A 316 19.40 -1.59 -3.22
C SER A 316 18.90 -1.43 -4.65
N GLN A 317 19.54 -0.57 -5.45
CA GLN A 317 19.03 -0.15 -6.76
C GLN A 317 18.92 -1.31 -7.76
N GLU A 318 19.99 -2.10 -7.90
CA GLU A 318 20.01 -3.23 -8.85
C GLU A 318 19.01 -4.31 -8.45
N PHE A 319 18.96 -4.65 -7.17
CA PHE A 319 18.00 -5.62 -6.66
C PHE A 319 16.55 -5.13 -6.86
N THR A 320 16.28 -3.87 -6.55
CA THR A 320 14.94 -3.28 -6.70
C THR A 320 14.53 -3.21 -8.17
N ALA A 321 15.46 -2.92 -9.07
CA ALA A 321 15.21 -3.00 -10.52
C ALA A 321 14.80 -4.43 -10.93
N ASN A 322 15.49 -5.46 -10.43
CA ASN A 322 15.15 -6.86 -10.71
C ASN A 322 13.78 -7.27 -10.14
N VAL A 323 13.43 -6.78 -8.95
CA VAL A 323 12.09 -6.95 -8.38
C VAL A 323 11.06 -6.31 -9.32
N MET A 324 11.23 -5.04 -9.67
CA MET A 324 10.28 -4.30 -10.51
C MET A 324 10.15 -4.87 -11.93
N LYS A 325 11.24 -5.37 -12.52
CA LYS A 325 11.22 -6.13 -13.79
C LYS A 325 10.24 -7.31 -13.72
N ASN A 326 10.28 -8.04 -12.61
CA ASN A 326 9.47 -9.23 -12.35
C ASN A 326 8.18 -8.97 -11.57
N THR A 327 7.78 -7.70 -11.40
CA THR A 327 6.49 -7.30 -10.82
C THR A 327 5.48 -7.02 -11.94
N PRO A 328 4.49 -7.90 -12.18
CA PRO A 328 3.45 -7.67 -13.17
C PRO A 328 2.28 -6.84 -12.65
N VAL A 329 1.99 -6.90 -11.34
CA VAL A 329 0.77 -6.32 -10.77
C VAL A 329 0.94 -5.88 -9.31
N VAL A 330 0.28 -4.77 -8.97
CA VAL A 330 0.06 -4.30 -7.60
C VAL A 330 -1.45 -4.12 -7.39
N TYR A 331 -2.02 -4.87 -6.44
CA TYR A 331 -3.41 -4.73 -6.03
C TYR A 331 -3.49 -3.80 -4.82
N MET A 332 -4.24 -2.71 -4.92
CA MET A 332 -4.35 -1.67 -3.89
C MET A 332 -5.78 -1.62 -3.38
N MET A 333 -6.03 -2.17 -2.20
CA MET A 333 -7.31 -2.09 -1.50
C MET A 333 -7.42 -0.77 -0.75
N ALA A 334 -8.61 -0.15 -0.75
CA ALA A 334 -8.84 1.14 -0.09
C ALA A 334 -7.76 2.20 -0.44
N ASN A 335 -7.42 2.32 -1.73
CA ASN A 335 -6.21 3.03 -2.15
C ASN A 335 -6.12 4.49 -1.64
N GLN A 336 -4.99 4.87 -1.04
CA GLN A 336 -4.74 6.25 -0.58
C GLN A 336 -3.61 6.97 -1.33
N LEU A 337 -3.10 6.39 -2.42
CA LEU A 337 -1.95 6.90 -3.17
C LEU A 337 -2.12 8.38 -3.57
N ALA A 338 -3.29 8.73 -4.11
CA ALA A 338 -3.58 10.08 -4.58
C ALA A 338 -3.71 11.09 -3.44
N PHE A 339 -4.41 10.74 -2.36
CA PHE A 339 -4.64 11.63 -1.22
C PHE A 339 -3.34 11.93 -0.47
N LEU A 340 -2.55 10.90 -0.16
CA LEU A 340 -1.29 11.08 0.56
C LEU A 340 -0.23 11.76 -0.31
N GLY A 341 -0.32 11.61 -1.63
CA GLY A 341 0.48 12.37 -2.59
C GLY A 341 0.28 13.88 -2.52
N LEU A 342 -0.85 14.37 -1.97
CA LEU A 342 -1.08 15.81 -1.77
C LEU A 342 -0.06 16.43 -0.82
N GLY A 343 0.43 15.67 0.17
CA GLY A 343 1.47 16.12 1.11
C GLY A 343 2.83 16.38 0.45
N ASN A 344 2.99 16.01 -0.83
CA ASN A 344 4.21 16.12 -1.60
C ASN A 344 4.11 17.16 -2.73
N LEU A 345 2.98 17.87 -2.85
CA LEU A 345 2.81 18.94 -3.84
C LEU A 345 3.65 20.16 -3.44
N PRO A 346 4.41 20.77 -4.38
CA PRO A 346 5.12 21.99 -4.11
C PRO A 346 4.13 23.17 -4.00
N ILE A 347 4.50 24.20 -3.23
CA ILE A 347 3.61 25.35 -2.91
C ILE A 347 3.25 26.15 -4.16
N ASP A 348 4.10 26.12 -5.19
CA ASP A 348 3.91 26.76 -6.48
C ASP A 348 3.22 25.86 -7.51
N ALA A 349 2.64 24.72 -7.09
CA ALA A 349 1.74 23.94 -7.93
C ALA A 349 0.50 24.79 -8.29
N LEU A 350 0.55 25.49 -9.43
CA LEU A 350 -0.48 26.43 -9.87
C LEU A 350 -1.79 25.71 -10.23
N SER A 351 -2.92 26.32 -9.88
CA SER A 351 -4.26 25.82 -10.17
C SER A 351 -4.68 25.91 -11.64
N SER A 352 -3.93 26.66 -12.47
CA SER A 352 -4.27 27.00 -13.86
C SER A 352 -3.30 26.46 -14.92
N GLU A 353 -2.27 25.72 -14.52
CA GLU A 353 -1.33 25.11 -15.48
C GLU A 353 -2.06 24.00 -16.25
N PRO A 354 -1.93 23.94 -17.59
CA PRO A 354 -2.46 22.85 -18.40
C PRO A 354 -1.99 21.50 -17.83
N GLU A 355 -2.86 20.49 -17.81
CA GLU A 355 -2.60 19.18 -17.19
C GLU A 355 -1.30 18.48 -17.65
N GLY A 356 -0.71 18.89 -18.77
CA GLY A 356 0.57 18.37 -19.31
C GLY A 356 1.82 19.25 -19.08
N GLN A 357 1.73 20.34 -18.30
CA GLN A 357 2.85 21.27 -18.06
C GLN A 357 3.17 21.53 -16.58
N ARG A 358 2.70 20.67 -15.65
CA ARG A 358 3.13 20.73 -14.24
C ARG A 358 4.64 20.44 -14.14
N ALA A 359 5.46 21.47 -14.33
CA ALA A 359 6.89 21.41 -14.33
C ALA A 359 7.44 21.54 -12.90
N GLN A 360 8.31 20.57 -12.57
CA GLN A 360 9.65 20.79 -12.04
C GLN A 360 9.87 22.04 -11.18
N VAL A 361 9.95 21.83 -9.87
CA VAL A 361 10.79 22.68 -9.02
C VAL A 361 12.06 21.91 -8.73
N VAL A 362 13.12 22.25 -9.46
CA VAL A 362 14.48 21.95 -9.05
C VAL A 362 14.77 22.85 -7.84
N PRO A 363 15.01 22.31 -6.62
CA PRO A 363 15.53 23.15 -5.55
C PRO A 363 16.88 23.74 -6.02
N PRO A 364 17.24 24.96 -5.60
CA PRO A 364 18.43 25.63 -6.11
C PRO A 364 19.65 24.71 -6.02
N THR A 365 20.35 24.58 -7.15
CA THR A 365 21.54 23.74 -7.26
C THR A 365 22.62 24.18 -6.28
N VAL A 366 23.47 23.23 -5.91
CA VAL A 366 24.65 23.35 -5.04
C VAL A 366 25.60 24.51 -5.42
N GLU A 367 25.47 25.09 -6.62
CA GLU A 367 26.14 26.32 -7.04
C GLU A 367 25.84 27.50 -6.09
N SER A 368 24.66 27.54 -5.47
CA SER A 368 24.26 28.57 -4.50
C SER A 368 24.80 28.38 -3.08
N LEU A 369 25.42 27.22 -2.78
CA LEU A 369 26.12 26.93 -1.52
C LEU A 369 27.65 27.01 -1.65
N ARG A 370 28.18 27.23 -2.87
CA ARG A 370 29.62 27.42 -3.11
C ARG A 370 30.20 28.73 -2.52
N THR A 371 29.37 29.61 -1.96
CA THR A 371 29.81 30.81 -1.25
C THR A 371 30.40 30.54 0.14
N LEU A 372 30.41 29.28 0.62
CA LEU A 372 31.06 28.89 1.87
C LEU A 372 32.13 27.82 1.57
N GLY A 373 33.32 28.30 1.22
CA GLY A 373 34.37 27.49 0.62
C GLY A 373 34.95 26.39 1.50
N LEU A 374 34.72 25.13 1.12
CA LEU A 374 35.51 23.98 1.57
C LEU A 374 35.89 23.09 0.39
N SER A 375 37.20 22.84 0.29
CA SER A 375 37.86 22.16 -0.82
C SER A 375 37.85 20.63 -0.70
N ARG A 376 37.50 19.99 -1.82
CA ARG A 376 38.25 18.93 -2.52
C ARG A 376 38.77 17.72 -1.71
N MET A 377 38.23 16.53 -1.99
CA MET A 377 39.03 15.29 -2.11
C MET A 377 38.55 14.44 -3.29
N LYS A 378 39.51 13.91 -4.06
CA LYS A 378 39.37 13.12 -5.28
C LYS A 378 39.38 11.63 -4.94
N GLY A 379 38.54 10.85 -5.62
CA GLY A 379 38.78 9.43 -5.88
C GLY A 379 37.51 8.58 -5.79
N SER A 380 36.87 8.31 -6.93
CA SER A 380 35.89 7.23 -7.06
C SER A 380 35.94 6.64 -8.48
N VAL A 381 35.90 5.32 -8.50
CA VAL A 381 36.07 4.40 -9.62
C VAL A 381 34.94 4.57 -10.64
N GLU A 382 35.30 4.65 -11.94
CA GLU A 382 34.35 4.66 -13.06
C GLU A 382 33.77 3.26 -13.27
N ILE A 383 32.48 3.10 -12.98
CA ILE A 383 31.66 2.05 -13.60
C ILE A 383 31.22 2.60 -14.95
N ALA A 384 31.50 1.86 -16.03
CA ALA A 384 31.18 2.24 -17.39
C ALA A 384 29.70 2.62 -17.54
N SER A 385 29.47 3.89 -17.84
CA SER A 385 28.16 4.49 -18.11
C SER A 385 27.60 3.92 -19.41
N ALA A 386 26.67 2.97 -19.29
CA ALA A 386 25.55 2.95 -20.20
C ALA A 386 24.76 4.24 -19.93
N THR A 387 24.48 5.02 -20.96
CA THR A 387 23.66 6.24 -20.89
C THR A 387 22.31 5.93 -20.23
N GLN A 388 22.20 6.20 -18.92
CA GLN A 388 20.92 6.19 -18.22
C GLN A 388 20.03 7.24 -18.89
N PRO A 389 18.78 6.92 -19.29
CA PRO A 389 17.79 7.95 -19.57
C PRO A 389 17.73 8.84 -18.32
N SER A 390 18.01 10.14 -18.46
CA SER A 390 18.11 10.99 -17.28
C SER A 390 16.77 10.99 -16.56
N VAL A 391 16.80 10.59 -15.29
CA VAL A 391 15.68 10.68 -14.35
C VAL A 391 15.12 12.12 -14.30
N ASP A 392 15.94 13.09 -14.67
CA ASP A 392 15.61 14.50 -14.85
C ASP A 392 14.42 14.71 -15.80
N ALA A 393 14.21 13.82 -16.78
CA ALA A 393 13.14 13.95 -17.76
C ALA A 393 11.73 13.82 -17.13
N CYS A 394 11.60 13.04 -16.04
CA CYS A 394 10.35 12.95 -15.28
C CYS A 394 10.15 14.09 -14.29
N GLY A 395 11.15 14.97 -14.06
CA GLY A 395 11.03 16.02 -13.05
C GLY A 395 10.64 15.45 -11.69
N THR A 396 9.72 16.11 -10.96
CA THR A 396 9.09 15.63 -9.71
C THR A 396 7.89 14.70 -9.92
N ASN A 397 7.66 14.25 -11.15
CA ASN A 397 6.48 13.48 -11.47
C ASN A 397 6.60 12.03 -11.02
N ASP A 398 5.96 11.75 -9.88
CA ASP A 398 5.87 10.42 -9.28
C ASP A 398 5.44 9.34 -10.30
N PRO A 399 4.24 9.39 -10.92
CA PRO A 399 3.82 8.36 -11.88
C PRO A 399 4.81 8.12 -13.03
N CYS A 400 5.40 9.19 -13.57
CA CYS A 400 6.45 9.10 -14.59
C CYS A 400 7.66 8.32 -14.08
N ARG A 401 8.12 8.59 -12.85
CA ARG A 401 9.28 7.91 -12.25
C ARG A 401 9.04 6.43 -12.01
N LEU A 402 7.83 6.03 -11.63
CA LEU A 402 7.49 4.61 -11.54
C LEU A 402 7.42 3.95 -12.93
N GLY A 403 6.92 4.68 -13.93
CA GLY A 403 6.98 4.29 -15.34
C GLY A 403 8.41 4.10 -15.83
N LEU A 404 9.28 5.07 -15.56
CA LEU A 404 10.70 5.04 -15.87
C LEU A 404 11.40 3.91 -15.10
N LEU A 405 11.08 3.69 -13.84
CA LEU A 405 11.59 2.58 -13.04
C LEU A 405 11.37 1.25 -13.75
N LYS A 406 10.12 0.97 -14.11
CA LYS A 406 9.75 -0.26 -14.78
C LYS A 406 10.37 -0.34 -16.19
N ASN A 407 10.47 0.79 -16.91
CA ASN A 407 11.12 0.84 -18.21
C ASN A 407 12.63 0.59 -18.14
N VAL A 408 13.34 1.24 -17.23
CA VAL A 408 14.79 1.03 -17.00
C VAL A 408 15.03 -0.42 -16.59
N ALA A 409 14.22 -0.97 -15.69
CA ALA A 409 14.29 -2.36 -15.28
C ALA A 409 14.10 -3.36 -16.46
N VAL A 410 13.30 -2.98 -17.47
CA VAL A 410 13.13 -3.77 -18.70
C VAL A 410 14.26 -3.52 -19.70
N ALA A 411 14.69 -2.27 -19.90
CA ALA A 411 15.61 -1.83 -20.95
C ALA A 411 17.10 -2.11 -20.66
N VAL A 412 17.53 -2.14 -19.38
CA VAL A 412 18.92 -2.44 -18.98
C VAL A 412 19.41 -3.81 -19.48
N TRP A 413 18.50 -4.67 -19.96
CA TRP A 413 18.81 -6.03 -20.41
C TRP A 413 18.72 -6.24 -21.94
N ASP A 414 18.24 -5.26 -22.70
CA ASP A 414 17.69 -5.46 -24.05
C ASP A 414 18.73 -5.55 -25.21
N ASN A 415 19.90 -6.12 -24.95
CA ASN A 415 20.74 -6.70 -26.02
C ASN A 415 20.30 -8.13 -26.40
N THR A 416 19.19 -8.64 -25.84
CA THR A 416 18.61 -9.95 -26.14
C THR A 416 17.11 -9.80 -26.45
N PRO A 417 16.58 -10.28 -27.59
CA PRO A 417 15.18 -10.03 -27.95
C PRO A 417 14.18 -10.59 -26.93
N LEU A 418 13.36 -9.71 -26.33
CA LEU A 418 12.21 -10.02 -25.47
C LEU A 418 11.27 -11.11 -26.01
N ALA A 419 11.24 -11.32 -27.33
CA ALA A 419 10.49 -12.39 -27.98
C ALA A 419 10.98 -13.81 -27.62
N THR A 420 12.15 -13.95 -27.00
CA THR A 420 12.75 -15.24 -26.62
C THR A 420 12.76 -15.52 -25.11
N THR A 421 12.27 -14.58 -24.28
CA THR A 421 12.21 -14.73 -22.82
C THR A 421 10.75 -14.69 -22.35
N PRO A 422 10.07 -15.83 -22.13
CA PRO A 422 8.67 -15.91 -21.68
C PRO A 422 8.38 -15.32 -20.28
N ALA A 423 9.36 -14.66 -19.67
CA ALA A 423 9.53 -14.57 -18.23
C ALA A 423 9.78 -13.15 -17.69
N ALA A 424 9.59 -12.06 -18.44
CA ALA A 424 9.48 -10.71 -17.88
C ALA A 424 8.07 -10.15 -18.12
N SER A 425 7.48 -9.43 -17.15
CA SER A 425 6.22 -8.71 -17.38
C SER A 425 6.55 -7.35 -17.97
N PRO A 426 6.25 -7.08 -19.25
CA PRO A 426 6.58 -5.79 -19.87
C PRO A 426 5.72 -4.67 -19.31
N THR A 427 4.65 -4.99 -18.58
CA THR A 427 3.78 -4.01 -17.92
C THR A 427 3.73 -4.24 -16.41
N LEU A 428 3.32 -3.18 -15.70
CA LEU A 428 2.96 -3.13 -14.29
C LEU A 428 1.52 -2.64 -14.20
N ASP A 429 0.60 -3.54 -13.90
CA ASP A 429 -0.81 -3.20 -13.69
C ASP A 429 -0.99 -2.74 -12.23
N MET A 430 -1.40 -1.49 -12.04
CA MET A 430 -1.73 -0.92 -10.73
C MET A 430 -3.24 -0.86 -10.58
N ILE A 431 -3.79 -1.79 -9.83
CA ILE A 431 -5.24 -2.01 -9.71
C ILE A 431 -5.72 -1.46 -8.37
N ALA A 432 -6.42 -0.32 -8.40
CA ALA A 432 -6.97 0.34 -7.23
C ALA A 432 -8.42 -0.09 -7.00
N PHE A 433 -8.67 -0.89 -5.97
CA PHE A 433 -10.02 -1.16 -5.49
C PHE A 433 -10.48 -0.06 -4.54
N SER A 434 -11.70 0.40 -4.73
CA SER A 434 -12.35 1.41 -3.89
C SER A 434 -13.82 1.08 -3.72
N ASP A 435 -14.28 0.97 -2.48
CA ASP A 435 -15.69 1.15 -2.20
C ASP A 435 -16.03 2.63 -2.36
N THR A 436 -17.11 2.92 -3.06
CA THR A 436 -17.57 4.29 -3.32
C THR A 436 -18.02 5.07 -2.08
N ASN A 437 -18.38 4.38 -1.01
CA ASN A 437 -18.77 4.98 0.27
C ASN A 437 -17.69 4.80 1.34
N ASP A 438 -16.55 4.22 1.00
CA ASP A 438 -15.37 4.22 1.86
C ASP A 438 -14.83 5.65 1.96
N LEU A 439 -14.91 6.21 3.18
CA LEU A 439 -14.47 7.57 3.48
C LEU A 439 -12.95 7.76 3.34
N LEU A 440 -12.20 6.66 3.27
CA LEU A 440 -10.75 6.62 3.32
C LEU A 440 -10.15 5.91 2.08
N SER A 441 -10.87 5.87 0.97
CA SER A 441 -10.37 5.38 -0.31
C SER A 441 -10.51 6.41 -1.43
N TRP A 442 -9.53 6.44 -2.33
CA TRP A 442 -9.46 7.35 -3.47
C TRP A 442 -9.09 6.59 -4.75
N SER A 443 -9.78 6.92 -5.82
CA SER A 443 -9.40 6.46 -7.14
C SER A 443 -8.11 7.13 -7.62
N VAL A 444 -7.41 6.44 -8.50
CA VAL A 444 -6.25 6.98 -9.21
C VAL A 444 -6.75 7.95 -10.29
N PRO A 445 -6.38 9.24 -10.23
CA PRO A 445 -6.91 10.23 -11.16
C PRO A 445 -6.23 10.16 -12.53
N LYS A 446 -6.92 10.63 -13.59
CA LYS A 446 -6.46 10.60 -14.99
C LYS A 446 -5.02 11.06 -15.21
N TRP A 447 -4.56 12.05 -14.44
CA TRP A 447 -3.24 12.60 -14.59
C TRP A 447 -2.13 11.63 -14.18
N TYR A 448 -2.39 10.61 -13.34
CA TYR A 448 -1.41 9.54 -13.10
C TYR A 448 -1.11 8.77 -14.39
N GLN A 449 -2.14 8.46 -15.18
CA GLN A 449 -1.98 7.75 -16.45
C GLN A 449 -1.34 8.64 -17.53
N GLN A 450 -1.72 9.93 -17.57
CA GLN A 450 -1.14 10.90 -18.52
C GLN A 450 0.35 11.12 -18.25
N HIS A 451 0.73 11.27 -16.98
CA HIS A 451 2.13 11.47 -16.62
C HIS A 451 2.93 10.18 -16.53
N ALA A 452 2.27 9.03 -16.51
CA ALA A 452 2.97 7.81 -16.84
C ALA A 452 3.51 7.93 -18.28
N ALA A 453 2.85 8.56 -19.26
CA ALA A 453 3.45 8.70 -20.60
C ALA A 453 4.77 9.50 -20.53
N GLY A 454 5.81 9.02 -21.22
CA GLY A 454 7.15 9.62 -21.14
C GLY A 454 7.21 11.09 -21.58
N PRO A 455 8.35 11.77 -21.33
CA PRO A 455 8.54 13.22 -21.57
C PRO A 455 8.18 13.70 -22.99
N ASP A 456 8.31 12.83 -23.98
CA ASP A 456 8.11 13.16 -25.40
C ASP A 456 6.67 12.87 -25.90
N GLY A 457 5.74 12.48 -25.00
CA GLY A 457 4.39 12.04 -25.38
C GLY A 457 4.37 10.75 -26.23
N GLY A 458 5.53 10.12 -26.41
CA GLY A 458 5.73 8.84 -27.08
C GLY A 458 5.12 7.69 -26.29
N GLN A 459 4.52 6.76 -27.02
CA GLN A 459 3.83 5.58 -26.49
C GLN A 459 4.72 4.73 -25.58
N THR A 460 4.08 4.18 -24.54
CA THR A 460 4.52 3.08 -23.67
C THR A 460 5.41 3.46 -22.48
N THR A 461 4.79 4.02 -21.44
CA THR A 461 5.20 3.51 -20.13
C THR A 461 4.51 2.18 -19.84
N PRO A 462 5.21 1.30 -19.14
CA PRO A 462 4.76 -0.04 -18.84
C PRO A 462 3.73 -0.02 -17.70
N VAL A 463 3.45 1.13 -17.09
CA VAL A 463 2.52 1.22 -15.96
C VAL A 463 1.11 1.52 -16.45
N LYS A 464 0.19 0.64 -16.10
CA LYS A 464 -1.22 0.76 -16.41
C LYS A 464 -2.00 0.90 -15.11
N PHE A 465 -2.66 2.03 -14.93
CA PHE A 465 -3.55 2.24 -13.79
C PHE A 465 -4.97 1.81 -14.14
N VAL A 466 -5.64 1.13 -13.20
CA VAL A 466 -7.04 0.72 -13.31
C VAL A 466 -7.73 0.98 -11.98
N ASN A 467 -8.91 1.60 -12.02
CA ASN A 467 -9.78 1.79 -10.87
C ASN A 467 -10.89 0.74 -10.88
N VAL A 468 -11.17 0.12 -9.74
CA VAL A 468 -12.26 -0.84 -9.56
C VAL A 468 -13.14 -0.35 -8.44
N TYR A 469 -14.39 -0.05 -8.77
CA TYR A 469 -15.38 0.30 -7.77
C TYR A 469 -16.14 -0.95 -7.35
N VAL A 470 -16.24 -1.14 -6.03
CA VAL A 470 -16.91 -2.27 -5.40
C VAL A 470 -17.86 -1.77 -4.32
N LYS A 471 -18.56 -2.71 -3.68
CA LYS A 471 -19.35 -2.47 -2.49
C LYS A 471 -19.01 -3.52 -1.44
N ASN A 472 -18.44 -3.08 -0.33
CA ASN A 472 -17.94 -3.90 0.76
C ASN A 472 -18.95 -3.98 1.91
N ALA A 473 -19.79 -2.97 2.13
CA ALA A 473 -20.68 -2.96 3.29
C ALA A 473 -22.17 -2.75 2.95
N THR A 474 -22.99 -2.89 3.98
CA THR A 474 -24.45 -2.79 3.84
C THR A 474 -24.90 -1.36 4.06
N HIS A 475 -25.77 -0.84 3.18
CA HIS A 475 -26.34 0.49 3.33
C HIS A 475 -27.51 0.44 4.34
N TRP A 476 -27.55 1.38 5.26
CA TRP A 476 -28.72 1.59 6.12
C TRP A 476 -29.71 2.53 5.43
N LEU A 477 -30.76 1.94 4.85
CA LEU A 477 -31.84 2.66 4.14
C LEU A 477 -31.35 3.56 2.98
N GLY A 478 -30.16 3.30 2.43
CA GLY A 478 -29.54 4.14 1.39
C GLY A 478 -29.01 5.49 1.88
N LEU A 479 -28.96 5.71 3.21
CA LEU A 479 -28.55 6.99 3.81
C LEU A 479 -27.10 6.99 4.29
N ALA A 480 -26.60 5.85 4.76
CA ALA A 480 -25.26 5.71 5.31
C ALA A 480 -24.75 4.28 5.12
N GLU A 481 -23.43 4.14 5.02
CA GLU A 481 -22.71 2.87 5.03
C GLU A 481 -21.78 2.83 6.25
N SER A 482 -21.53 1.65 6.79
CA SER A 482 -20.63 1.50 7.92
C SER A 482 -19.18 1.75 7.47
N PRO A 483 -18.49 2.77 7.99
CA PRO A 483 -17.19 3.19 7.45
C PRO A 483 -16.09 2.14 7.64
N LEU A 484 -16.17 1.33 8.70
CA LEU A 484 -15.17 0.29 8.99
C LEU A 484 -15.25 -0.87 7.97
N PRO A 485 -16.38 -1.59 7.83
CA PRO A 485 -16.55 -2.57 6.75
C PRO A 485 -16.29 -2.04 5.34
N ALA A 486 -16.73 -0.81 5.02
CA ALA A 486 -16.46 -0.21 3.71
C ALA A 486 -14.95 -0.14 3.41
N HIS A 487 -14.14 0.11 4.44
CA HIS A 487 -12.69 0.23 4.38
C HIS A 487 -11.92 -1.09 4.51
N ASP A 488 -12.39 -2.05 5.31
CA ASP A 488 -11.60 -3.23 5.69
C ASP A 488 -11.98 -4.50 4.90
N ASP A 489 -13.22 -4.61 4.43
CA ASP A 489 -13.80 -5.89 3.99
C ASP A 489 -13.47 -6.28 2.53
N TYR A 490 -12.49 -5.64 1.89
CA TYR A 490 -12.10 -5.91 0.50
C TYR A 490 -11.71 -7.38 0.27
N PHE A 491 -11.08 -8.04 1.25
CA PHE A 491 -10.64 -9.45 1.12
C PHE A 491 -11.69 -10.49 1.49
N ILE A 492 -12.80 -10.09 2.10
CA ILE A 492 -13.96 -10.97 2.28
C ILE A 492 -14.99 -10.78 1.16
N ASN A 493 -14.88 -9.67 0.41
CA ASN A 493 -15.72 -9.38 -0.74
C ASN A 493 -15.48 -10.38 -1.89
N SER A 494 -16.50 -11.18 -2.20
CA SER A 494 -16.43 -12.18 -3.27
C SER A 494 -16.16 -11.57 -4.63
N GLN A 495 -16.66 -10.36 -4.92
CA GLN A 495 -16.41 -9.70 -6.21
C GLN A 495 -14.94 -9.30 -6.36
N VAL A 496 -14.28 -8.85 -5.29
CA VAL A 496 -12.84 -8.53 -5.29
C VAL A 496 -12.03 -9.80 -5.55
N LEU A 497 -12.27 -10.87 -4.78
CA LEU A 497 -11.55 -12.14 -4.95
C LEU A 497 -11.77 -12.76 -6.34
N GLN A 498 -13.01 -12.71 -6.85
CA GLN A 498 -13.31 -13.18 -8.21
C GLN A 498 -12.66 -12.28 -9.28
N THR A 499 -12.58 -10.96 -9.08
CA THR A 499 -11.87 -10.05 -9.99
C THR A 499 -10.39 -10.38 -10.06
N ILE A 500 -9.72 -10.61 -8.92
CA ILE A 500 -8.31 -11.03 -8.88
C ILE A 500 -8.14 -12.35 -9.65
N ARG A 501 -9.01 -13.32 -9.36
CA ARG A 501 -8.90 -14.67 -9.91
C ARG A 501 -9.22 -14.77 -11.41
N CYS A 502 -10.37 -14.24 -11.81
CA CYS A 502 -10.95 -14.42 -13.13
C CYS A 502 -10.71 -13.22 -14.05
N GLY A 503 -10.27 -12.08 -13.51
CA GLY A 503 -10.23 -10.82 -14.23
C GLY A 503 -11.63 -10.20 -14.32
N ALA A 504 -11.68 -9.00 -14.88
CA ALA A 504 -12.92 -8.26 -15.06
C ALA A 504 -12.81 -7.34 -16.28
N ASP A 505 -13.95 -6.96 -16.85
CA ASP A 505 -14.03 -6.06 -17.99
C ASP A 505 -15.27 -5.17 -17.85
N ARG A 506 -15.09 -3.86 -18.00
CA ARG A 506 -16.16 -2.87 -17.85
C ARG A 506 -16.93 -3.08 -16.53
N ALA A 507 -18.22 -3.36 -16.59
CA ALA A 507 -19.08 -3.57 -15.43
C ALA A 507 -19.24 -5.05 -15.01
N THR A 508 -18.44 -5.98 -15.54
CA THR A 508 -18.60 -7.41 -15.28
C THR A 508 -17.32 -8.08 -14.79
N VAL A 509 -17.46 -8.90 -13.75
CA VAL A 509 -16.45 -9.88 -13.37
C VAL A 509 -16.54 -11.03 -14.36
N ARG A 510 -15.39 -11.51 -14.86
CA ARG A 510 -15.38 -12.62 -15.82
C ARG A 510 -15.72 -13.93 -15.12
N ASP A 511 -16.40 -14.81 -15.84
CA ASP A 511 -16.57 -16.19 -15.39
C ASP A 511 -15.26 -16.96 -15.56
N CYS A 512 -14.87 -17.69 -14.53
CA CYS A 512 -13.82 -18.69 -14.64
C CYS A 512 -14.18 -19.96 -13.84
N PRO A 513 -13.66 -21.15 -14.21
CA PRO A 513 -14.02 -22.40 -13.55
C PRO A 513 -13.81 -22.31 -12.04
N ALA A 514 -14.61 -23.04 -11.25
CA ALA A 514 -14.50 -23.10 -9.79
C ALA A 514 -13.09 -23.53 -9.34
N ALA A 515 -12.67 -23.14 -8.12
CA ALA A 515 -11.33 -23.51 -7.63
C ALA A 515 -11.39 -25.01 -7.38
N GLN A 516 -10.50 -25.75 -8.03
CA GLN A 516 -10.33 -27.17 -7.79
C GLN A 516 -9.60 -27.39 -6.48
#